data_AF-A0A7Z0LSU1-F1
#
_entry.id   AF-A0A7Z0LSU1-F1
#
_cell.length_a   1.000
_cell.length_b   1.000
_cell.length_c   1.000
_cell.angle_alpha   90.00
_cell.angle_beta   90.00
_cell.angle_gamma   90.00
#
_symmetry.space_group_name_H-M   'P 1'
#
loop_
_entity.id
_entity.type
_entity.pdbx_description
1 polymer ?
#
loop_
_entity_poly.entity_id
_entity_poly.type
_entity_poly.pdbx_seq_one_letter_code
_entity_poly.pdbx_strand_id
1 'polypeptide(L)'
;MAKGGTKIYCPNCKEFSVCKAMSPTALGEPKAQRWYRTDHQDISWFRRARACVSCKKTFLSAELDEKLLEELIQLREKLAKKHQVIAQRIRSVRPWLVRTETVPLDYAKEFVRKSAWWHTHSSGNPVRAPNHAKRIYESHHGWVIDFGANTFLVGKAIERCNNEINRYIDAAAQGDLPGIDDLNSKLKMHIRGAVANNDGYEYEGYYPLEGQDMMFGAQSIDVNDGVEYVLQKSGVSELVSST
;
A
#
# COMPACT_ATOMS: atom_id res chain seq x y z
N MET A 1 33.01 8.25 -32.09
CA MET A 1 32.02 7.15 -32.08
C MET A 1 30.79 7.61 -31.29
N ALA A 2 29.70 7.96 -31.97
CA ALA A 2 28.46 8.34 -31.29
C ALA A 2 27.93 7.12 -30.51
N LYS A 3 27.76 7.25 -29.18
CA LYS A 3 27.19 6.20 -28.34
C LYS A 3 25.73 6.01 -28.78
N GLY A 4 25.48 5.04 -29.66
CA GLY A 4 24.19 4.81 -30.33
C GLY A 4 23.03 4.47 -29.38
N GLY A 5 22.39 5.49 -28.83
CA GLY A 5 21.22 5.38 -27.97
C GLY A 5 20.43 6.69 -27.90
N THR A 6 19.18 6.59 -27.47
CA THR A 6 18.26 7.72 -27.31
C THR A 6 18.13 8.06 -25.83
N LYS A 7 18.07 9.35 -25.49
CA LYS A 7 17.78 9.79 -24.11
C LYS A 7 16.30 9.57 -23.82
N ILE A 8 15.97 8.69 -22.88
CA ILE A 8 14.61 8.31 -22.50
C ILE A 8 14.56 8.10 -20.98
N TYR A 9 13.38 8.25 -20.39
CA TYR A 9 13.19 7.96 -18.96
C TYR A 9 13.46 6.49 -18.65
N CYS A 10 14.37 6.22 -17.71
CA CYS A 10 14.68 4.88 -17.25
C CYS A 10 13.90 4.59 -15.95
N PRO A 11 13.01 3.59 -15.90
CA PRO A 11 12.17 3.33 -14.72
C PRO A 11 12.98 2.89 -13.50
N ASN A 12 14.18 2.32 -13.69
CA ASN A 12 15.06 1.92 -12.59
C ASN A 12 15.92 3.06 -12.06
N CYS A 13 16.40 3.97 -12.93
CA CYS A 13 17.18 5.14 -12.50
C CYS A 13 16.31 6.30 -12.04
N LYS A 14 15.03 6.31 -12.45
CA LYS A 14 14.06 7.39 -12.23
C LYS A 14 14.46 8.75 -12.82
N GLU A 15 15.24 8.73 -13.90
CA GLU A 15 15.72 9.92 -14.61
C GLU A 15 15.85 9.65 -16.12
N PHE A 16 16.06 10.70 -16.91
CA PHE A 16 16.35 10.58 -18.33
C PHE A 16 17.78 10.11 -18.56
N SER A 17 17.95 8.89 -19.08
CA SER A 17 19.25 8.27 -19.36
C SER A 17 19.34 7.83 -20.82
N VAL A 18 20.58 7.65 -21.31
CA VAL A 18 20.80 7.08 -22.66
C VAL A 18 20.44 5.59 -22.62
N CYS A 19 19.51 5.18 -23.47
CA CYS A 19 19.09 3.78 -23.61
C CYS A 19 19.29 3.29 -25.04
N LYS A 20 19.76 2.05 -25.18
CA LYS A 20 19.89 1.38 -26.48
C LYS A 20 18.58 0.71 -26.85
N ALA A 21 18.21 0.78 -28.12
CA ALA A 21 17.09 -0.02 -28.64
C ALA A 21 17.51 -1.49 -28.74
N MET A 22 16.58 -2.40 -28.42
CA MET A 22 16.75 -3.84 -28.60
C MET A 22 15.46 -4.46 -29.13
N SER A 23 15.53 -5.70 -29.63
CA SER A 23 14.34 -6.43 -30.06
C SER A 23 13.48 -6.81 -28.84
N PRO A 24 12.15 -6.62 -28.86
CA PRO A 24 11.25 -7.14 -27.82
C PRO A 24 11.42 -8.64 -27.56
N THR A 25 11.76 -9.42 -28.60
CA THR A 25 12.01 -10.85 -28.47
C THR A 25 13.17 -11.20 -27.52
N ALA A 26 14.12 -10.29 -27.31
CA ALA A 26 15.19 -10.47 -26.33
C ALA A 26 14.70 -10.39 -24.87
N LEU A 27 13.45 -9.95 -24.65
CA LEU A 27 12.75 -9.97 -23.37
C LEU A 27 11.66 -11.05 -23.32
N GLY A 28 11.60 -11.96 -24.30
CA GLY A 28 10.53 -12.95 -24.41
C GLY A 28 9.21 -12.41 -24.97
N GLU A 29 9.20 -11.18 -25.48
CA GLU A 29 7.99 -10.49 -25.95
C GLU A 29 7.79 -10.63 -27.46
N PRO A 30 6.54 -10.60 -27.96
CA PRO A 30 6.27 -10.73 -29.39
C PRO A 30 6.90 -9.63 -30.23
N LYS A 31 7.31 -9.95 -31.47
CA LYS A 31 8.03 -9.06 -32.40
C LYS A 31 7.17 -7.89 -32.96
N ALA A 32 5.92 -7.74 -32.57
CA ALA A 32 5.03 -6.76 -33.18
C ALA A 32 5.51 -5.32 -32.90
N GLN A 33 5.67 -4.57 -34.00
CA GLN A 33 6.18 -3.20 -33.97
C GLN A 33 5.08 -2.19 -33.64
N ARG A 34 3.84 -2.40 -34.12
CA ARG A 34 2.66 -1.56 -33.85
C ARG A 34 1.60 -2.39 -33.14
N TRP A 35 1.09 -1.85 -32.05
CA TRP A 35 0.05 -2.44 -31.22
C TRP A 35 -1.15 -1.49 -31.16
N TYR A 36 -2.32 -2.04 -30.91
CA TYR A 36 -3.55 -1.30 -30.64
C TYR A 36 -4.39 -2.10 -29.64
N ARG A 37 -5.29 -1.41 -28.95
CA ARG A 37 -6.30 -2.06 -28.11
C ARG A 37 -7.54 -2.38 -28.94
N THR A 38 -8.12 -3.56 -28.77
CA THR A 38 -9.33 -3.97 -29.52
C THR A 38 -10.58 -3.22 -29.07
N ASP A 39 -10.62 -2.83 -27.80
CA ASP A 39 -11.68 -2.05 -27.17
C ASP A 39 -11.50 -0.53 -27.32
N HIS A 40 -10.32 -0.08 -27.77
CA HIS A 40 -10.02 1.33 -28.04
C HIS A 40 -9.16 1.44 -29.31
N GLN A 41 -9.82 1.35 -30.48
CA GLN A 41 -9.14 1.24 -31.78
C GLN A 41 -8.35 2.50 -32.17
N ASP A 42 -8.72 3.65 -31.60
CA ASP A 42 -8.05 4.93 -31.72
C ASP A 42 -6.70 4.99 -30.98
N ILE A 43 -6.50 4.11 -29.99
CA ILE A 43 -5.26 4.01 -29.23
C ILE A 43 -4.33 3.00 -29.89
N SER A 44 -3.32 3.51 -30.61
CA SER A 44 -2.23 2.71 -31.18
C SER A 44 -0.86 3.21 -30.73
N TRP A 45 0.10 2.31 -30.56
CA TRP A 45 1.46 2.64 -30.13
C TRP A 45 2.52 1.76 -30.78
N PHE A 46 3.75 2.25 -30.83
CA PHE A 46 4.90 1.43 -31.20
C PHE A 46 5.60 0.89 -29.95
N ARG A 47 5.71 -0.44 -29.83
CA ARG A 47 6.40 -1.08 -28.71
C ARG A 47 7.89 -1.20 -29.02
N ARG A 48 8.74 -0.72 -28.12
CA ARG A 48 10.21 -0.83 -28.22
C ARG A 48 10.79 -1.40 -26.94
N ALA A 49 11.65 -2.41 -27.06
CA ALA A 49 12.49 -2.80 -25.93
C ALA A 49 13.71 -1.88 -25.84
N ARG A 50 14.06 -1.50 -24.61
CA ARG A 50 15.13 -0.56 -24.28
C ARG A 50 16.04 -1.18 -23.22
N ALA A 51 17.33 -0.90 -23.32
CA ALA A 51 18.32 -1.23 -22.29
C ALA A 51 19.01 0.04 -21.82
N CYS A 52 18.89 0.37 -20.54
CA CYS A 52 19.56 1.53 -19.95
C CYS A 52 21.08 1.33 -19.95
N VAL A 53 21.84 2.29 -20.46
CA VAL A 53 23.31 2.19 -20.49
C VAL A 53 23.90 2.29 -19.07
N SER A 54 23.27 3.08 -18.19
CA SER A 54 23.73 3.32 -16.82
C SER A 54 23.50 2.11 -15.91
N CYS A 55 22.25 1.68 -15.72
CA CYS A 55 21.91 0.60 -14.78
C CYS A 55 21.74 -0.79 -15.43
N LYS A 56 21.87 -0.91 -16.75
CA LYS A 56 21.68 -2.16 -17.53
C LYS A 56 20.27 -2.76 -17.48
N LYS A 57 19.31 -2.14 -16.76
CA LYS A 57 17.93 -2.59 -16.75
C LYS A 57 17.35 -2.57 -18.16
N THR A 58 16.72 -3.67 -18.54
CA THR A 58 15.93 -3.80 -19.75
C THR A 58 14.45 -3.60 -19.43
N PHE A 59 13.73 -2.94 -20.34
CA PHE A 59 12.31 -2.64 -20.17
C PHE A 59 11.63 -2.37 -21.52
N LEU A 60 10.30 -2.47 -21.55
CA LEU A 60 9.49 -2.05 -22.70
C LEU A 60 9.11 -0.58 -22.59
N SER A 61 9.01 0.08 -23.74
CA SER A 61 8.50 1.44 -23.90
C SER A 61 7.44 1.46 -25.01
N ALA A 62 6.54 2.44 -24.95
CA ALA A 62 5.53 2.71 -25.95
C ALA A 62 5.73 4.12 -26.52
N GLU A 63 5.75 4.25 -27.84
CA GLU A 63 5.72 5.53 -28.55
C GLU A 63 4.27 5.78 -29.01
N LEU A 64 3.69 6.90 -28.57
CA LEU A 64 2.30 7.29 -28.77
C LEU A 64 2.22 8.56 -29.64
N ASP A 65 1.04 8.83 -30.19
CA ASP A 65 0.75 10.11 -30.83
C ASP A 65 0.84 11.26 -29.81
N GLU A 66 1.35 12.41 -30.23
CA GLU A 66 1.57 13.57 -29.36
C GLU A 66 0.26 14.14 -28.81
N LYS A 67 -0.82 14.17 -29.61
CA LYS A 67 -2.13 14.66 -29.14
C LYS A 67 -2.72 13.73 -28.08
N LEU A 68 -2.57 12.43 -28.27
CA LEU A 68 -2.99 11.45 -27.27
C LEU A 68 -2.18 11.61 -25.98
N LEU A 69 -0.88 11.90 -26.07
CA LEU A 69 -0.06 12.19 -24.90
C LEU A 69 -0.51 13.46 -24.17
N GLU A 70 -0.83 14.53 -24.90
CA GLU A 70 -1.41 15.76 -24.33
C GLU A 70 -2.75 15.48 -23.63
N GLU A 71 -3.62 14.69 -24.25
CA GLU A 71 -4.89 14.28 -23.65
C GLU A 71 -4.68 13.51 -22.34
N LEU A 72 -3.74 12.55 -22.33
CA LEU A 72 -3.39 11.80 -21.12
C LEU A 72 -2.84 12.70 -20.01
N ILE A 73 -2.04 13.72 -20.36
CA ILE A 73 -1.55 14.72 -19.40
C ILE A 73 -2.73 15.51 -18.81
N GLN A 74 -3.64 16.01 -19.65
CA GLN A 74 -4.81 16.74 -19.19
C GLN A 74 -5.72 15.89 -18.30
N LEU A 75 -5.93 14.62 -18.66
CA LEU A 75 -6.69 13.67 -17.84
C LEU A 75 -6.02 13.43 -16.49
N ARG A 76 -4.69 13.27 -16.47
CA ARG A 76 -3.91 13.11 -15.23
C ARG A 76 -4.05 14.34 -14.32
N GLU A 77 -3.97 15.54 -14.86
CA GLU A 77 -4.15 16.79 -14.10
C GLU A 77 -5.58 16.93 -13.56
N LYS A 78 -6.60 16.62 -14.36
CA LYS A 78 -8.00 16.63 -13.92
C LYS A 78 -8.24 15.63 -12.80
N LEU A 79 -7.69 14.42 -12.93
CA LEU A 79 -7.78 13.38 -11.91
C LEU A 79 -7.08 13.80 -10.62
N ALA A 80 -5.87 14.38 -10.71
CA ALA A 80 -5.12 14.91 -9.56
C ALA A 80 -5.93 15.97 -8.81
N LYS A 81 -6.52 16.94 -9.52
CA LYS A 81 -7.39 17.97 -8.93
C LYS A 81 -8.60 17.36 -8.22
N LYS A 82 -9.25 16.37 -8.83
CA LYS A 82 -10.37 15.64 -8.21
C LYS A 82 -9.92 14.94 -6.92
N HIS A 83 -8.80 14.22 -6.97
CA HIS A 83 -8.24 13.54 -5.80
C HIS A 83 -7.80 14.51 -4.71
N GLN A 84 -7.28 15.68 -5.05
CA GLN A 84 -6.91 16.71 -4.08
C GLN A 84 -8.12 17.17 -3.25
N VAL A 85 -9.27 17.39 -3.89
CA VAL A 85 -10.52 17.74 -3.19
C VAL A 85 -10.99 16.60 -2.28
N ILE A 86 -10.93 15.35 -2.77
CA ILE A 86 -11.30 14.17 -1.97
C ILE A 86 -10.35 14.01 -0.78
N ALA A 87 -9.04 14.15 -0.97
CA ALA A 87 -8.03 14.08 0.07
C ALA A 87 -8.26 15.13 1.18
N GLN A 88 -8.55 16.37 0.79
CA GLN A 88 -8.90 17.44 1.72
C GLN A 88 -10.16 17.09 2.53
N ARG A 89 -11.21 16.60 1.87
CA ARG A 89 -12.43 16.14 2.53
C ARG A 89 -12.13 15.01 3.51
N ILE A 90 -11.41 13.97 3.08
CA ILE A 90 -11.02 12.82 3.91
C ILE A 90 -10.35 13.31 5.20
N ARG A 91 -9.36 14.18 5.10
CA ARG A 91 -8.62 14.72 6.25
C ARG A 91 -9.49 15.60 7.16
N SER A 92 -10.40 16.37 6.59
CA SER A 92 -11.31 17.23 7.37
C SER A 92 -12.29 16.44 8.23
N VAL A 93 -12.75 15.27 7.75
CA VAL A 93 -13.75 14.45 8.47
C VAL A 93 -13.11 13.35 9.32
N ARG A 94 -11.80 13.09 9.16
CA ARG A 94 -11.05 12.05 9.89
C ARG A 94 -9.83 12.65 10.58
N PRO A 95 -10.01 13.33 11.72
CA PRO A 95 -8.91 13.98 12.44
C PRO A 95 -7.76 13.03 12.81
N TRP A 96 -8.06 11.75 13.04
CA TRP A 96 -7.05 10.74 13.37
C TRP A 96 -5.96 10.57 12.28
N LEU A 97 -6.27 10.91 11.01
CA LEU A 97 -5.29 10.89 9.93
C LEU A 97 -4.31 12.07 10.00
N VAL A 98 -4.70 13.17 10.64
CA VAL A 98 -3.92 14.43 10.68
C VAL A 98 -3.17 14.59 12.01
N ARG A 99 -3.68 13.98 13.08
CA ARG A 99 -3.08 14.08 14.42
C ARG A 99 -1.67 13.49 14.46
N THR A 100 -0.76 14.23 15.10
CA THR A 100 0.60 13.78 15.46
C THR A 100 0.68 13.23 16.88
N GLU A 101 -0.46 13.16 17.57
CA GLU A 101 -0.58 12.62 18.93
C GLU A 101 -0.85 11.11 18.91
N THR A 102 -0.84 10.50 20.09
CA THR A 102 -1.23 9.10 20.31
C THR A 102 -2.61 8.80 19.71
N VAL A 103 -2.73 7.65 19.05
CA VAL A 103 -4.00 7.12 18.52
C VAL A 103 -5.09 7.19 19.60
N PRO A 104 -6.33 7.66 19.33
CA PRO A 104 -7.39 7.66 20.34
C PRO A 104 -7.70 6.27 20.88
N LEU A 105 -7.94 6.14 22.20
CA LEU A 105 -8.22 4.85 22.84
C LEU A 105 -9.37 4.09 22.18
N ASP A 106 -10.43 4.79 21.80
CA ASP A 106 -11.59 4.15 21.17
C ASP A 106 -11.25 3.53 19.82
N TYR A 107 -10.32 4.13 19.06
CA TYR A 107 -9.82 3.56 17.81
C TYR A 107 -9.00 2.30 18.06
N ALA A 108 -8.13 2.31 19.07
CA ALA A 108 -7.36 1.13 19.46
C ALA A 108 -8.27 -0.01 19.94
N LYS A 109 -9.29 0.30 20.75
CA LYS A 109 -10.30 -0.67 21.21
C LYS A 109 -11.10 -1.24 20.06
N GLU A 110 -11.57 -0.40 19.14
CA GLU A 110 -12.35 -0.86 17.99
C GLU A 110 -11.51 -1.70 17.03
N PHE A 111 -10.23 -1.34 16.81
CA PHE A 111 -9.28 -2.19 16.08
C PHE A 111 -9.24 -3.60 16.67
N VAL A 112 -8.96 -3.72 17.98
CA VAL A 112 -8.87 -5.03 18.65
C VAL A 112 -10.21 -5.77 18.63
N ARG A 113 -11.35 -5.07 18.77
CA ARG A 113 -12.67 -5.70 18.65
C ARG A 113 -12.89 -6.35 17.29
N LYS A 114 -12.35 -5.74 16.24
CA LYS A 114 -12.53 -6.14 14.86
C LYS A 114 -11.52 -7.18 14.39
N SER A 115 -10.35 -7.29 15.02
CA SER A 115 -9.28 -8.18 14.56
C SER A 115 -8.93 -9.31 15.53
N ALA A 116 -9.32 -9.25 16.80
CA ALA A 116 -8.97 -10.31 17.75
C ALA A 116 -9.83 -11.56 17.61
N TRP A 117 -9.18 -12.73 17.67
CA TRP A 117 -9.82 -14.04 17.65
C TRP A 117 -9.34 -14.94 18.79
N TRP A 118 -10.16 -15.93 19.14
CA TRP A 118 -9.85 -17.00 20.08
C TRP A 118 -10.10 -18.36 19.42
N HIS A 119 -9.02 -19.11 19.20
CA HIS A 119 -8.99 -20.37 18.44
C HIS A 119 -9.35 -21.61 19.26
N THR A 120 -9.09 -21.60 20.58
CA THR A 120 -9.39 -22.74 21.48
C THR A 120 -10.67 -22.54 22.30
N HIS A 121 -11.65 -21.81 21.76
CA HIS A 121 -12.91 -21.60 22.46
C HIS A 121 -13.65 -22.93 22.67
N SER A 122 -14.37 -23.05 23.78
CA SER A 122 -15.09 -24.28 24.19
C SER A 122 -16.10 -24.80 23.15
N SER A 123 -16.50 -23.97 22.19
CA SER A 123 -17.35 -24.36 21.05
C SER A 123 -16.63 -25.19 19.97
N GLY A 124 -15.31 -25.38 20.06
CA GLY A 124 -14.52 -26.18 19.13
C GLY A 124 -14.20 -25.51 17.79
N ASN A 125 -14.58 -24.24 17.61
CA ASN A 125 -14.28 -23.44 16.42
C ASN A 125 -13.71 -22.08 16.81
N PRO A 126 -12.84 -21.46 15.99
CA PRO A 126 -12.38 -20.10 16.22
C PRO A 126 -13.54 -19.10 16.28
N VAL A 127 -13.50 -18.20 17.26
CA VAL A 127 -14.51 -17.15 17.46
C VAL A 127 -13.87 -15.79 17.62
N ARG A 128 -14.58 -14.73 17.23
CA ARG A 128 -14.18 -13.34 17.51
C ARG A 128 -14.05 -13.12 19.01
N ALA A 129 -13.01 -12.39 19.43
CA ALA A 129 -12.70 -12.11 20.83
C ALA A 129 -12.78 -10.60 21.17
N PRO A 130 -13.91 -9.91 20.93
CA PRO A 130 -13.98 -8.46 21.07
C PRO A 130 -13.77 -7.96 22.49
N ASN A 131 -13.98 -8.81 23.49
CA ASN A 131 -13.72 -8.48 24.89
C ASN A 131 -12.23 -8.29 25.20
N HIS A 132 -11.31 -8.73 24.33
CA HIS A 132 -9.89 -8.43 24.47
C HIS A 132 -9.59 -6.94 24.47
N ALA A 133 -10.41 -6.12 23.79
CA ALA A 133 -10.28 -4.66 23.83
C ALA A 133 -10.43 -4.04 25.22
N LYS A 134 -11.03 -4.75 26.20
CA LYS A 134 -11.13 -4.29 27.60
C LYS A 134 -9.79 -4.39 28.34
N ARG A 135 -8.84 -5.16 27.83
CA ARG A 135 -7.51 -5.37 28.40
C ARG A 135 -6.45 -4.42 27.83
N ILE A 136 -6.83 -3.53 26.91
CA ILE A 136 -5.89 -2.55 26.37
C ILE A 136 -5.50 -1.57 27.47
N TYR A 137 -4.21 -1.28 27.58
CA TYR A 137 -3.64 -0.30 28.50
C TYR A 137 -2.60 0.58 27.79
N GLU A 138 -2.25 1.70 28.41
CA GLU A 138 -1.25 2.63 27.88
C GLU A 138 0.16 2.23 28.33
N SER A 139 1.12 2.29 27.41
CA SER A 139 2.54 2.09 27.65
C SER A 139 3.36 3.19 26.96
N HIS A 140 4.68 3.12 27.06
CA HIS A 140 5.58 4.01 26.30
C HIS A 140 5.50 3.82 24.78
N HIS A 141 4.87 2.76 24.29
CA HIS A 141 4.56 2.52 22.87
C HIS A 141 3.12 2.94 22.49
N GLY A 142 2.43 3.68 23.36
CA GLY A 142 1.00 3.98 23.22
C GLY A 142 0.14 2.80 23.70
N TRP A 143 -0.98 2.56 23.02
CA TRP A 143 -1.92 1.49 23.39
C TRP A 143 -1.37 0.11 23.06
N VAL A 144 -1.44 -0.80 24.03
CA VAL A 144 -0.93 -2.16 23.91
C VAL A 144 -1.91 -3.18 24.49
N ILE A 145 -1.72 -4.45 24.14
CA ILE A 145 -2.45 -5.58 24.72
C ILE A 145 -1.55 -6.82 24.84
N ASP A 146 -1.59 -7.47 25.99
CA ASP A 146 -0.77 -8.64 26.28
C ASP A 146 -1.46 -9.94 25.85
N PHE A 147 -0.67 -10.80 25.22
CA PHE A 147 -0.99 -12.16 24.85
C PHE A 147 0.11 -13.12 25.36
N GLY A 148 0.06 -13.43 26.66
CA GLY A 148 1.06 -14.29 27.30
C GLY A 148 2.42 -13.61 27.35
N ALA A 149 3.43 -14.19 26.68
CA ALA A 149 4.79 -13.66 26.63
C ALA A 149 4.99 -12.58 25.54
N ASN A 150 3.96 -12.25 24.76
CA ASN A 150 4.04 -11.26 23.69
C ASN A 150 3.07 -10.11 23.95
N THR A 151 3.44 -8.92 23.48
CA THR A 151 2.63 -7.72 23.57
C THR A 151 2.36 -7.19 22.17
N PHE A 152 1.09 -7.08 21.78
CA PHE A 152 0.72 -6.44 20.52
C PHE A 152 0.64 -4.92 20.71
N LEU A 153 1.44 -4.19 19.92
CA LEU A 153 1.60 -2.75 20.00
C LEU A 153 0.52 -2.03 19.16
N VAL A 154 -0.73 -2.09 19.61
CA VAL A 154 -1.93 -1.59 18.89
C VAL A 154 -1.75 -0.15 18.38
N GLY A 155 -1.31 0.76 19.26
CA GLY A 155 -1.12 2.17 18.91
C GLY A 155 -0.10 2.35 17.79
N LYS A 156 1.05 1.68 17.91
CA LYS A 156 2.14 1.70 16.93
C LYS A 156 1.73 1.08 15.58
N ALA A 157 0.94 0.00 15.61
CA ALA A 157 0.40 -0.61 14.40
C ALA A 157 -0.47 0.38 13.63
N ILE A 158 -1.44 1.00 14.31
CA ILE A 158 -2.38 1.97 13.70
C ILE A 158 -1.64 3.22 13.23
N GLU A 159 -0.67 3.73 13.99
CA GLU A 159 0.15 4.88 13.60
C GLU A 159 0.95 4.61 12.33
N ARG A 160 1.62 3.46 12.24
CA ARG A 160 2.37 3.07 11.02
C ARG A 160 1.44 2.92 9.82
N CYS A 161 0.27 2.31 10.01
CA CYS A 161 -0.77 2.25 8.99
C CYS A 161 -1.25 3.64 8.56
N ASN A 162 -1.45 4.56 9.50
CA ASN A 162 -1.82 5.95 9.23
C ASN A 162 -0.79 6.66 8.34
N ASN A 163 0.49 6.50 8.64
CA ASN A 163 1.58 7.09 7.86
C ASN A 163 1.57 6.58 6.41
N GLU A 164 1.36 5.28 6.19
CA GLU A 164 1.30 4.73 4.84
C GLU A 164 0.03 5.14 4.10
N ILE A 165 -1.11 5.22 4.79
CA ILE A 165 -2.37 5.74 4.24
C ILE A 165 -2.20 7.21 3.81
N ASN A 166 -1.55 8.05 4.61
CA ASN A 166 -1.30 9.44 4.24
C ASN A 166 -0.41 9.56 3.00
N ARG A 167 0.64 8.75 2.89
CA ARG A 167 1.48 8.68 1.69
C ARG A 167 0.67 8.30 0.45
N TYR A 168 -0.24 7.33 0.59
CA TYR A 168 -1.15 6.93 -0.48
C TYR A 168 -2.07 8.07 -0.92
N ILE A 169 -2.68 8.77 0.05
CA ILE A 169 -3.55 9.93 -0.21
C ILE A 169 -2.78 11.07 -0.89
N ASP A 170 -1.55 11.35 -0.44
CA ASP A 170 -0.72 12.41 -1.03
C ASP A 170 -0.28 12.08 -2.45
N ALA A 171 0.10 10.82 -2.71
CA ALA A 171 0.41 10.37 -4.06
C ALA A 171 -0.81 10.53 -4.98
N ALA A 172 -1.99 10.10 -4.52
CA ALA A 172 -3.23 10.23 -5.29
C ALA A 172 -3.55 11.69 -5.63
N ALA A 173 -3.36 12.61 -4.67
CA ALA A 173 -3.56 14.04 -4.86
C ALA A 173 -2.54 14.66 -5.83
N GLN A 174 -1.37 14.05 -6.01
CA GLN A 174 -0.35 14.43 -7.00
C GLN A 174 -0.58 13.78 -8.38
N GLY A 175 -1.68 13.03 -8.56
CA GLY A 175 -2.00 12.35 -9.81
C GLY A 175 -1.20 11.06 -10.03
N ASP A 176 -0.68 10.47 -8.96
CA ASP A 176 -0.09 9.13 -8.96
C ASP A 176 -0.88 8.26 -7.97
N LEU A 177 -1.87 7.51 -8.45
CA LEU A 177 -2.68 6.64 -7.60
C LEU A 177 -2.02 5.26 -7.52
N PRO A 178 -1.33 4.89 -6.42
CA PRO A 178 -0.73 3.58 -6.32
C PRO A 178 -1.82 2.49 -6.29
N GLY A 179 -1.46 1.27 -6.65
CA GLY A 179 -2.38 0.14 -6.56
C GLY A 179 -2.81 -0.12 -5.11
N ILE A 180 -4.10 -0.38 -4.89
CA ILE A 180 -4.64 -0.66 -3.55
C ILE A 180 -4.02 -1.91 -2.92
N ASP A 181 -3.58 -2.87 -3.75
CA ASP A 181 -2.92 -4.10 -3.29
C ASP A 181 -1.53 -3.86 -2.70
N ASP A 182 -0.80 -2.83 -3.18
CA ASP A 182 0.48 -2.42 -2.60
C ASP A 182 0.25 -1.80 -1.21
N LEU A 183 -0.75 -0.91 -1.10
CA LEU A 183 -1.16 -0.35 0.20
C LEU A 183 -1.55 -1.47 1.17
N ASN A 184 -2.43 -2.39 0.75
CA ASN A 184 -2.83 -3.55 1.55
C ASN A 184 -1.62 -4.32 2.06
N SER A 185 -0.67 -4.64 1.18
CA SER A 185 0.54 -5.40 1.54
C SER A 185 1.38 -4.68 2.60
N LYS A 186 1.58 -3.37 2.46
CA LYS A 186 2.32 -2.57 3.44
C LYS A 186 1.60 -2.43 4.78
N LEU A 187 0.27 -2.26 4.77
CA LEU A 187 -0.52 -2.21 6.00
C LEU A 187 -0.42 -3.54 6.77
N LYS A 188 -0.46 -4.69 6.09
CA LYS A 188 -0.22 -6.00 6.71
C LYS A 188 1.16 -6.06 7.37
N MET A 189 2.20 -5.57 6.68
CA MET A 189 3.57 -5.55 7.22
C MET A 189 3.67 -4.65 8.46
N HIS A 190 3.02 -3.49 8.47
CA HIS A 190 3.00 -2.59 9.63
C HIS A 190 2.32 -3.20 10.85
N ILE A 191 1.20 -3.89 10.66
CA ILE A 191 0.51 -4.62 11.74
C ILE A 191 1.39 -5.75 12.26
N ARG A 192 2.01 -6.53 11.37
CA ARG A 192 2.88 -7.66 11.74
C ARG A 192 4.16 -7.26 12.45
N GLY A 193 4.70 -6.10 12.12
CA GLY A 193 5.90 -5.57 12.78
C GLY A 193 5.62 -4.97 14.16
N ALA A 194 4.35 -4.82 14.56
CA ALA A 194 4.00 -4.13 15.80
C ALA A 194 3.82 -5.10 16.98
N VAL A 195 4.83 -5.95 17.24
CA VAL A 195 4.81 -6.92 18.34
C VAL A 195 6.09 -6.79 19.16
N ALA A 196 5.95 -6.77 20.48
CA ALA A 196 7.06 -6.84 21.44
C ALA A 196 7.08 -8.16 22.21
N ASN A 197 8.25 -8.55 22.68
CA ASN A 197 8.46 -9.69 23.56
C ASN A 197 8.08 -9.35 25.02
N ASN A 198 8.34 -10.30 25.93
CA ASN A 198 8.05 -10.19 27.37
C ASN A 198 8.91 -9.12 28.08
N ASP A 199 10.08 -8.79 27.51
CA ASP A 199 10.96 -7.74 28.01
C ASP A 199 10.55 -6.34 27.49
N GLY A 200 9.49 -6.27 26.67
CA GLY A 200 8.99 -5.03 26.09
C GLY A 200 9.74 -4.56 24.85
N TYR A 201 10.70 -5.34 24.33
CA TYR A 201 11.41 -5.02 23.09
C TYR A 201 10.62 -5.48 21.87
N GLU A 202 10.45 -4.56 20.91
CA GLU A 202 9.87 -4.89 19.61
C GLU A 202 10.73 -5.90 18.85
N TYR A 203 10.10 -6.90 18.23
CA TYR A 203 10.81 -7.89 17.41
C TYR A 203 11.50 -7.23 16.21
N GLU A 204 12.71 -7.67 15.90
CA GLU A 204 13.37 -7.35 14.65
C GLU A 204 12.70 -8.13 13.50
N GLY A 205 11.82 -7.46 12.75
CA GLY A 205 11.17 -8.01 11.56
C GLY A 205 9.64 -8.09 11.68
N TYR A 206 9.05 -9.18 11.18
CA TYR A 206 7.60 -9.37 11.14
C TYR A 206 7.21 -10.62 11.90
N TYR A 207 6.21 -10.50 12.77
CA TYR A 207 5.63 -11.64 13.45
C TYR A 207 5.09 -12.66 12.42
N PRO A 208 5.31 -13.98 12.63
CA PRO A 208 4.88 -15.01 11.69
C PRO A 208 3.36 -15.05 11.56
N LEU A 209 2.87 -15.57 10.43
CA LEU A 209 1.44 -15.79 10.19
C LEU A 209 1.14 -17.28 10.10
N GLU A 210 0.01 -17.66 10.66
CA GLU A 210 -0.68 -18.91 10.34
C GLU A 210 -1.95 -18.52 9.55
N GLY A 211 -1.89 -18.67 8.22
CA GLY A 211 -2.92 -18.11 7.35
C GLY A 211 -2.90 -16.57 7.38
N GLN A 212 -3.92 -15.97 8.01
CA GLN A 212 -4.07 -14.50 8.15
C GLN A 212 -3.83 -14.01 9.58
N ASP A 213 -3.62 -14.94 10.51
CA ASP A 213 -3.53 -14.68 11.94
C ASP A 213 -2.10 -14.55 12.42
N MET A 214 -1.84 -13.53 13.24
CA MET A 214 -0.70 -13.51 14.16
C MET A 214 -1.06 -14.30 15.41
N MET A 215 -0.52 -15.51 15.54
CA MET A 215 -0.86 -16.44 16.62
C MET A 215 -0.09 -16.14 17.91
N PHE A 216 -0.82 -15.98 19.01
CA PHE A 216 -0.31 -15.78 20.36
C PHE A 216 -0.87 -16.86 21.31
N GLY A 217 -0.48 -18.11 21.05
CA GLY A 217 -1.05 -19.27 21.73
C GLY A 217 -2.47 -19.54 21.27
N ALA A 218 -3.44 -19.46 22.19
CA ALA A 218 -4.86 -19.69 21.89
C ALA A 218 -5.57 -18.50 21.21
N GLN A 219 -4.94 -17.32 21.19
CA GLN A 219 -5.52 -16.07 20.75
C GLN A 219 -4.75 -15.54 19.55
N SER A 220 -5.37 -14.73 18.71
CA SER A 220 -4.68 -14.11 17.57
C SER A 220 -5.19 -12.72 17.28
N ILE A 221 -4.43 -12.02 16.43
CA ILE A 221 -4.87 -10.85 15.70
C ILE A 221 -4.90 -11.22 14.22
N ASP A 222 -6.08 -11.19 13.60
CA ASP A 222 -6.22 -11.33 12.16
C ASP A 222 -5.78 -10.03 11.49
N VAL A 223 -4.77 -10.15 10.63
CA VAL A 223 -4.14 -9.00 9.98
C VAL A 223 -5.04 -8.41 8.90
N ASN A 224 -5.80 -9.23 8.17
CA ASN A 224 -6.68 -8.74 7.12
C ASN A 224 -7.83 -7.93 7.70
N ASP A 225 -8.41 -8.38 8.81
CA ASP A 225 -9.43 -7.62 9.54
C ASP A 225 -8.88 -6.29 10.06
N GLY A 226 -7.64 -6.29 10.55
CA GLY A 226 -6.94 -5.07 10.95
C GLY A 226 -6.77 -4.09 9.79
N VAL A 227 -6.39 -4.59 8.61
CA VAL A 227 -6.26 -3.80 7.38
C VAL A 227 -7.61 -3.25 6.93
N GLU A 228 -8.64 -4.08 6.88
CA GLU A 228 -10.00 -3.67 6.50
C GLU A 228 -10.49 -2.55 7.41
N TYR A 229 -10.30 -2.70 8.72
CA TYR A 229 -10.67 -1.68 9.70
C TYR A 229 -9.98 -0.33 9.44
N VAL A 230 -8.65 -0.30 9.25
CA VAL A 230 -7.93 0.97 9.04
C VAL A 230 -8.27 1.61 7.67
N LEU A 231 -8.52 0.81 6.63
CA LEU A 231 -8.97 1.30 5.34
C LEU A 231 -10.38 1.88 5.40
N GLN A 232 -11.29 1.19 6.08
CA GLN A 232 -12.65 1.68 6.29
C GLN A 232 -12.64 3.00 7.06
N LYS A 233 -11.87 3.08 8.16
CA LYS A 233 -11.79 4.30 8.98
C LYS A 233 -11.07 5.45 8.31
N SER A 234 -10.20 5.19 7.34
CA SER A 234 -9.48 6.23 6.60
C SER A 234 -10.28 6.78 5.43
N GLY A 235 -11.26 6.05 4.89
CA GLY A 235 -12.03 6.50 3.73
C GLY A 235 -11.25 6.48 2.42
N VAL A 236 -10.13 5.75 2.35
CA VAL A 236 -9.33 5.60 1.12
C VAL A 236 -10.16 5.05 -0.04
N SER A 237 -11.21 4.27 0.23
CA SER A 237 -12.15 3.79 -0.79
C SER A 237 -12.81 4.92 -1.58
N GLU A 238 -12.98 6.13 -1.00
CA GLU A 238 -13.52 7.29 -1.71
C GLU A 238 -12.62 7.74 -2.88
N LEU A 239 -11.30 7.50 -2.79
CA LEU A 239 -10.35 7.76 -3.88
C LEU A 239 -10.44 6.69 -4.98
N VAL A 240 -10.58 5.42 -4.59
CA VAL A 240 -10.62 4.29 -5.53
C VAL A 240 -11.95 4.20 -6.28
N SER A 241 -13.07 4.48 -5.62
CA SER A 241 -14.39 4.48 -6.27
C SER A 241 -14.64 5.71 -7.16
N SER A 242 -13.71 6.66 -7.19
CA SER A 242 -13.80 7.89 -7.98
C SER A 242 -13.16 7.79 -9.37
N THR A 243 -12.47 6.69 -9.67
CA THR A 243 -11.94 6.37 -11.01
C THR A 243 -12.95 5.56 -11.79
#